data_AF-A0A2Z6QQH9-F1
#
_entry.id   AF-A0A2Z6QQH9-F1
#
_cell.length_a   1.000
_cell.length_b   1.000
_cell.length_c   1.000
_cell.angle_alpha   90.00
_cell.angle_beta   90.00
_cell.angle_gamma   90.00
#
_symmetry.space_group_name_H-M   'P 1'
#
loop_
_entity.id
_entity.type
_entity.pdbx_description
1 polymer ?
#
loop_
_entity_poly.entity_id
_entity_poly.type
_entity_poly.pdbx_seq_one_letter_code
_entity_poly.pdbx_strand_id
1 'polypeptide(L)'
;MAKVATDFMKRHNWTSETPLSELAKYTEEIDNSLKDDRKVRFNAKTRFRQLGLTKKQVEVLIPIRPSGKREEGRDTVDKIAQEIVEKDYPSEKIKQISYDLGSSAPNPVAGSSRLTLLRKKLRDHGADPSKKEATKIPHITTESNAIQARRLVLDEDEGVNWPEHFLLEPVQERLKKCDFSLSPSKEDLVDVMIMLSMRPADVAGLSIDKYEASDEIWYDPKFSWYCTGYSKTKEETGAGEPRPFLSMEKDPIRAKEFLIWIQKAIPEKFPFLRKNKSGIVNVNPINLILAKHGITSKKLRKIGADHASRVHGGKNDSRRQRLRKLACRQVVGRDESVQRYGIMNDPPCNCSKGSQKNQVKIKEKMD
;
A
#
# COMPACT_ATOMS: atom_id res chain seq x y z
N MET A 1 -6.76 -26.91 -14.53
CA MET A 1 -5.94 -25.70 -14.84
C MET A 1 -4.45 -26.00 -15.05
N ALA A 2 -3.83 -26.90 -14.29
CA ALA A 2 -2.47 -27.43 -14.54
C ALA A 2 -2.35 -28.40 -15.74
N LYS A 3 -3.45 -28.61 -16.47
CA LYS A 3 -3.54 -29.59 -17.56
C LYS A 3 -2.75 -29.14 -18.79
N VAL A 4 -2.88 -27.87 -19.20
CA VAL A 4 -2.17 -27.30 -20.35
C VAL A 4 -0.65 -27.52 -20.23
N ALA A 5 -0.04 -27.08 -19.13
CA ALA A 5 1.41 -27.27 -18.92
C ALA A 5 1.82 -28.74 -18.89
N THR A 6 0.99 -29.62 -18.30
CA THR A 6 1.28 -31.07 -18.25
C THR A 6 1.16 -31.72 -19.63
N ASP A 7 0.18 -31.30 -20.43
CA ASP A 7 -0.04 -31.82 -21.79
C ASP A 7 1.12 -31.40 -22.71
N PHE A 8 1.57 -30.15 -22.65
CA PHE A 8 2.74 -29.69 -23.42
C PHE A 8 4.03 -30.41 -23.01
N MET A 9 4.29 -30.57 -21.71
CA MET A 9 5.46 -31.33 -21.23
C MET A 9 5.45 -32.79 -21.72
N LYS A 10 4.28 -33.44 -21.76
CA LYS A 10 4.13 -34.82 -22.26
C LYS A 10 4.27 -34.93 -23.78
N ARG A 11 3.76 -33.95 -24.54
CA ARG A 11 3.81 -33.97 -26.00
C ARG A 11 5.21 -33.77 -26.54
N HIS A 12 6.01 -32.95 -25.88
CA HIS A 12 7.31 -32.52 -26.40
C HIS A 12 8.51 -33.04 -25.60
N ASN A 13 8.29 -33.81 -24.53
CA ASN A 13 9.33 -34.40 -23.68
C ASN A 13 10.42 -33.40 -23.26
N TRP A 14 10.03 -32.16 -22.94
CA TRP A 14 10.99 -31.12 -22.56
C TRP A 14 11.65 -31.42 -21.22
N THR A 15 12.91 -31.02 -21.09
CA THR A 15 13.72 -31.16 -19.88
C THR A 15 14.46 -29.85 -19.58
N SER A 16 15.21 -29.81 -18.48
CA SER A 16 16.09 -28.67 -18.17
C SER A 16 17.17 -28.43 -19.24
N GLU A 17 17.44 -29.40 -20.10
CA GLU A 17 18.43 -29.33 -21.18
C GLU A 17 17.86 -28.79 -22.49
N THR A 18 16.53 -28.69 -22.63
CA THR A 18 15.90 -28.20 -23.85
C THR A 18 16.31 -26.75 -24.16
N PRO A 19 16.83 -26.45 -25.35
CA PRO A 19 17.32 -25.12 -25.69
C PRO A 19 16.19 -24.09 -25.75
N LEU A 20 16.48 -22.85 -25.34
CA LEU A 20 15.49 -21.77 -25.32
C LEU A 20 14.90 -21.47 -26.70
N SER A 21 15.69 -21.62 -27.77
CA SER A 21 15.25 -21.40 -29.16
C SER A 21 14.21 -22.41 -29.62
N GLU A 22 14.24 -23.62 -29.09
CA GLU A 22 13.24 -24.66 -29.37
C GLU A 22 11.93 -24.36 -28.63
N LEU A 23 12.03 -23.99 -27.35
CA LEU A 23 10.87 -23.59 -26.55
C LEU A 23 10.16 -22.36 -27.10
N ALA A 24 10.91 -21.40 -27.63
CA ALA A 24 10.35 -20.16 -28.19
C ALA A 24 9.37 -20.40 -29.35
N LYS A 25 9.47 -21.53 -30.06
CA LYS A 25 8.56 -21.89 -31.16
C LYS A 25 7.13 -22.16 -30.68
N TYR A 26 6.97 -22.53 -29.41
CA TYR A 26 5.68 -22.94 -28.83
C TYR A 26 5.02 -21.84 -27.99
N THR A 27 5.65 -20.66 -27.90
CA THR A 27 5.18 -19.54 -27.10
C THR A 27 3.77 -19.10 -27.52
N GLU A 28 3.52 -18.97 -28.83
CA GLU A 28 2.23 -18.52 -29.35
C GLU A 28 1.10 -19.54 -29.12
N GLU A 29 1.40 -20.82 -29.33
CA GLU A 29 0.44 -21.92 -29.13
C GLU A 29 0.02 -22.06 -27.65
N ILE A 30 1.00 -21.94 -26.74
CA ILE A 30 0.74 -21.93 -25.29
C ILE A 30 -0.04 -20.68 -24.90
N ASP A 31 0.31 -19.51 -25.45
CA ASP A 31 -0.39 -18.25 -25.17
C ASP A 31 -1.86 -18.32 -25.57
N ASN A 32 -2.18 -18.93 -26.73
CA ASN A 32 -3.54 -19.16 -27.20
C ASN A 32 -4.30 -20.17 -26.30
N SER A 33 -3.61 -21.20 -25.82
CA SER A 33 -4.18 -22.26 -24.98
C SER A 33 -4.53 -21.79 -23.56
N LEU A 34 -3.79 -20.81 -23.03
CA LEU A 34 -3.98 -20.32 -21.65
C LEU A 34 -5.11 -19.27 -21.53
N LYS A 35 -5.53 -18.66 -22.65
CA LYS A 35 -6.37 -17.45 -22.70
C LYS A 35 -5.74 -16.30 -21.90
N ASP A 36 -6.28 -15.08 -21.97
CA ASP A 36 -5.69 -13.92 -21.28
C ASP A 36 -6.04 -13.87 -19.76
N ASP A 37 -6.01 -15.04 -19.10
CA ASP A 37 -6.27 -15.16 -17.67
C ASP A 37 -4.96 -15.21 -16.88
N ARG A 38 -4.79 -14.21 -15.99
CA ARG A 38 -3.60 -14.05 -15.15
C ARG A 38 -3.38 -15.22 -14.18
N LYS A 39 -4.45 -15.76 -13.59
CA LYS A 39 -4.39 -16.86 -12.61
C LYS A 39 -4.00 -18.16 -13.30
N VAL A 40 -4.55 -18.40 -14.50
CA VAL A 40 -4.22 -19.56 -15.34
C VAL A 40 -2.75 -19.55 -15.75
N ARG A 41 -2.25 -18.40 -16.22
CA ARG A 41 -0.83 -18.21 -16.58
C ARG A 41 0.11 -18.42 -15.39
N PHE A 42 -0.23 -17.90 -14.21
CA PHE A 42 0.58 -18.11 -13.01
C PHE A 42 0.65 -19.60 -12.63
N ASN A 43 -0.49 -20.29 -12.64
CA ASN A 43 -0.54 -21.72 -12.34
C ASN A 43 0.24 -22.57 -13.35
N ALA A 44 0.16 -22.23 -14.64
CA ALA A 44 0.93 -22.90 -15.69
C ALA A 44 2.44 -22.71 -15.51
N LYS A 45 2.90 -21.49 -15.19
CA LYS A 45 4.31 -21.21 -14.86
C LYS A 45 4.80 -22.04 -13.67
N THR A 46 4.00 -22.11 -12.61
CA THR A 46 4.32 -22.93 -11.43
C THR A 46 4.42 -24.41 -11.81
N ARG A 47 3.50 -24.90 -12.66
CA ARG A 47 3.49 -26.29 -13.10
C ARG A 47 4.69 -26.65 -13.98
N PHE A 48 5.07 -25.80 -14.94
CA PHE A 48 6.26 -26.05 -15.76
C PHE A 48 7.54 -26.14 -14.94
N ARG A 49 7.67 -25.32 -13.87
CA ARG A 49 8.80 -25.41 -12.94
C ARG A 49 8.80 -26.71 -12.14
N GLN A 50 7.62 -27.14 -11.65
CA GLN A 50 7.47 -28.43 -10.97
C GLN A 50 7.82 -29.63 -11.86
N LEU A 51 7.63 -29.48 -13.18
CA LEU A 51 7.92 -30.53 -14.16
C LEU A 51 9.37 -30.47 -14.70
N GLY A 52 10.23 -29.63 -14.12
CA GLY A 52 11.69 -29.66 -14.38
C GLY A 52 12.23 -28.55 -15.28
N LEU A 53 11.39 -27.62 -15.77
CA LEU A 53 11.90 -26.48 -16.55
C LEU A 53 12.48 -25.39 -15.65
N THR A 54 13.60 -24.82 -16.08
CA THR A 54 14.24 -23.70 -15.40
C THR A 54 13.39 -22.43 -15.50
N LYS A 55 13.64 -21.48 -14.59
CA LYS A 55 12.94 -20.19 -14.60
C LYS A 55 13.05 -19.47 -15.95
N LYS A 56 14.22 -19.49 -16.61
CA LYS A 56 14.45 -18.86 -17.91
C LYS A 56 13.63 -19.53 -19.01
N GLN A 57 13.62 -20.86 -19.06
CA GLN A 57 12.81 -21.64 -20.00
C GLN A 57 11.31 -21.35 -19.86
N VAL A 58 10.81 -21.30 -18.62
CA VAL A 58 9.41 -20.96 -18.33
C VAL A 58 9.05 -19.53 -18.73
N GLU A 59 10.01 -18.59 -18.60
CA GLU A 59 9.82 -17.21 -19.04
C GLU A 59 9.83 -17.06 -20.56
N VAL A 60 10.49 -17.96 -21.30
CA VAL A 60 10.38 -18.02 -22.76
C VAL A 60 9.02 -18.57 -23.19
N LEU A 61 8.58 -19.70 -22.62
CA LEU A 61 7.30 -20.34 -22.97
C LEU A 61 6.07 -19.51 -22.59
N ILE A 62 6.12 -18.88 -21.43
CA ILE A 62 5.07 -17.97 -20.97
C ILE A 62 5.77 -16.66 -20.58
N PRO A 63 5.93 -15.73 -21.54
CA PRO A 63 6.49 -14.43 -21.28
C PRO A 63 5.84 -13.78 -20.06
N ILE A 64 6.64 -13.07 -19.26
CA ILE A 64 6.08 -12.17 -18.25
C ILE A 64 5.41 -11.06 -19.04
N ARG A 65 4.11 -11.21 -19.33
CA ARG A 65 3.28 -10.07 -19.66
C ARG A 65 3.37 -9.14 -18.44
N PRO A 66 3.88 -7.91 -18.59
CA PRO A 66 3.88 -6.94 -17.50
C PRO A 66 2.46 -6.88 -16.96
N SER A 67 2.29 -6.90 -15.63
CA SER A 67 0.99 -6.66 -15.04
C SER A 67 0.51 -5.27 -15.50
N GLY A 68 -0.32 -5.25 -16.54
CA GLY A 68 -0.90 -4.09 -17.21
C GLY A 68 0.04 -2.88 -17.34
N LYS A 69 0.91 -2.83 -18.35
CA LYS A 69 1.54 -1.63 -18.99
C LYS A 69 2.30 -2.18 -20.20
N ARG A 70 1.95 -1.94 -21.46
CA ARG A 70 1.38 -0.76 -22.12
C ARG A 70 0.49 -1.25 -23.27
N GLU A 71 -0.83 -1.18 -23.11
CA GLU A 71 -1.65 -0.95 -24.31
C GLU A 71 -1.48 0.53 -24.64
N GLU A 72 -1.17 0.83 -25.90
CA GLU A 72 -1.47 2.11 -26.53
C GLU A 72 -2.97 2.38 -26.33
N GLY A 73 -3.32 3.03 -25.22
CA GLY A 73 -4.71 3.03 -24.73
C GLY A 73 -4.88 3.49 -23.29
N ARG A 74 -3.81 3.57 -22.48
CA ARG A 74 -3.90 4.22 -21.15
C ARG A 74 -4.38 5.66 -21.16
N ASP A 75 -4.31 6.33 -22.31
CA ASP A 75 -4.89 7.66 -22.51
C ASP A 75 -6.35 7.63 -22.95
N THR A 76 -7.11 6.53 -22.84
CA THR A 76 -8.56 6.62 -23.13
C THR A 76 -9.26 7.63 -22.22
N VAL A 77 -8.92 7.68 -20.93
CA VAL A 77 -9.53 8.64 -20.00
C VAL A 77 -9.06 10.07 -20.25
N ASP A 78 -7.79 10.24 -20.64
CA ASP A 78 -7.22 11.55 -20.96
C ASP A 78 -7.78 12.10 -22.27
N LYS A 79 -7.88 11.24 -23.30
CA LYS A 79 -8.53 11.54 -24.58
C LYS A 79 -10.00 11.90 -24.38
N ILE A 80 -10.73 11.15 -23.56
CA ILE A 80 -12.12 11.50 -23.21
C ILE A 80 -12.19 12.85 -22.50
N ALA A 81 -11.27 13.12 -21.56
CA ALA A 81 -11.23 14.41 -20.88
C ALA A 81 -10.96 15.56 -21.86
N GLN A 82 -9.99 15.40 -22.74
CA GLN A 82 -9.63 16.37 -23.77
C GLN A 82 -10.80 16.58 -24.75
N GLU A 83 -11.43 15.52 -25.23
CA GLU A 83 -12.59 15.60 -26.12
C GLU A 83 -13.77 16.36 -25.50
N ILE A 84 -14.05 16.12 -24.21
CA ILE A 84 -15.11 16.85 -23.48
C ILE A 84 -14.82 18.36 -23.41
N VAL A 85 -13.54 18.72 -23.26
CA VAL A 85 -13.13 20.14 -23.21
C VAL A 85 -13.19 20.77 -24.59
N GLU A 86 -12.68 20.11 -25.63
CA GLU A 86 -12.60 20.62 -27.00
C GLU A 86 -13.98 20.75 -27.67
N LYS A 87 -14.87 19.77 -27.49
CA LYS A 87 -16.17 19.72 -28.18
C LYS A 87 -17.32 20.40 -27.41
N ASP A 88 -17.03 20.97 -26.25
CA ASP A 88 -17.97 21.68 -25.37
C ASP A 88 -19.34 20.99 -25.22
N TYR A 89 -19.32 19.70 -24.86
CA TYR A 89 -20.55 18.91 -24.80
C TYR A 89 -21.54 19.40 -23.73
N PRO A 90 -22.87 19.28 -23.97
CA PRO A 90 -23.87 19.53 -22.95
C PRO A 90 -23.76 18.50 -21.82
N SER A 91 -24.25 18.89 -20.63
CA SER A 91 -24.16 18.09 -19.40
C SER A 91 -24.70 16.66 -19.56
N GLU A 92 -25.79 16.47 -20.30
CA GLU A 92 -26.42 15.17 -20.55
C GLU A 92 -25.49 14.23 -21.31
N LYS A 93 -24.76 14.75 -22.30
CA LYS A 93 -23.79 13.97 -23.07
C LYS A 93 -22.57 13.64 -22.22
N ILE A 94 -22.11 14.56 -21.36
CA ILE A 94 -21.02 14.30 -20.40
C ILE A 94 -21.42 13.22 -19.39
N LYS A 95 -22.67 13.26 -18.89
CA LYS A 95 -23.22 12.23 -18.00
C LYS A 95 -23.21 10.86 -18.68
N GLN A 96 -23.64 10.79 -19.95
CA GLN A 96 -23.65 9.53 -20.71
C GLN A 96 -22.24 8.96 -20.91
N ILE A 97 -21.29 9.78 -21.38
CA ILE A 97 -19.87 9.37 -21.55
C ILE A 97 -19.29 8.87 -20.22
N SER A 98 -19.61 9.56 -19.12
CA SER A 98 -19.15 9.20 -17.79
C SER A 98 -19.77 7.88 -17.32
N TYR A 99 -21.07 7.69 -17.55
CA TYR A 99 -21.76 6.43 -17.28
C TYR A 99 -21.08 5.27 -18.01
N ASP A 100 -20.88 5.39 -19.33
CA ASP A 100 -20.26 4.34 -20.15
C ASP A 100 -18.83 4.03 -19.71
N LEU A 101 -18.05 5.07 -19.37
CA LEU A 101 -16.70 4.92 -18.84
C LEU A 101 -16.67 4.16 -17.50
N GLY A 102 -17.61 4.48 -16.61
CA GLY A 102 -17.73 3.84 -15.30
C GLY A 102 -18.22 2.39 -15.41
N SER A 103 -19.29 2.18 -16.17
CA SER A 103 -19.97 0.89 -16.34
C SER A 103 -19.16 -0.12 -17.16
N SER A 104 -18.29 0.34 -18.07
CA SER A 104 -17.37 -0.55 -18.81
C SER A 104 -16.23 -1.12 -17.95
N ALA A 105 -16.10 -0.71 -16.69
CA ALA A 105 -15.10 -1.25 -15.79
C ALA A 105 -15.53 -2.63 -15.24
N PRO A 106 -14.58 -3.52 -14.87
CA PRO A 106 -14.90 -4.88 -14.43
C PRO A 106 -15.65 -4.96 -13.09
N ASN A 107 -15.77 -3.86 -12.35
CA ASN A 107 -16.56 -3.74 -11.12
C ASN A 107 -16.80 -2.27 -10.75
N PRO A 108 -17.80 -1.97 -9.88
CA PRO A 108 -18.12 -0.59 -9.49
C PRO A 108 -16.96 0.18 -8.84
N VAL A 109 -16.06 -0.50 -8.12
CA VAL A 109 -14.88 0.15 -7.52
C VAL A 109 -13.90 0.63 -8.60
N ALA A 110 -13.66 -0.20 -9.62
CA ALA A 110 -12.86 0.17 -10.78
C ALA A 110 -13.54 1.28 -11.60
N GLY A 111 -14.87 1.21 -11.77
CA GLY A 111 -15.66 2.25 -12.45
C GLY A 111 -15.54 3.61 -11.77
N SER A 112 -15.78 3.64 -10.45
CA SER A 112 -15.61 4.84 -9.60
C SER A 112 -14.18 5.40 -9.66
N SER A 113 -13.17 4.53 -9.73
CA SER A 113 -11.78 4.96 -9.93
C SER A 113 -11.54 5.63 -11.27
N ARG A 114 -12.12 5.12 -12.37
CA ARG A 114 -12.00 5.73 -13.71
C ARG A 114 -12.68 7.10 -13.77
N LEU A 115 -13.87 7.24 -13.16
CA LEU A 115 -14.57 8.52 -13.03
C LEU A 115 -13.77 9.55 -12.22
N THR A 116 -13.07 9.11 -11.18
CA THR A 116 -12.18 9.98 -10.39
C THR A 116 -10.98 10.43 -11.20
N LEU A 117 -10.40 9.53 -12.00
CA LEU A 117 -9.32 9.88 -12.91
C LEU A 117 -9.79 10.88 -13.99
N LEU A 118 -10.99 10.67 -14.56
CA LEU A 118 -11.58 11.59 -15.54
C LEU A 118 -11.69 13.01 -14.98
N ARG A 119 -12.24 13.16 -13.77
CA ARG A 119 -12.34 14.47 -13.09
C ARG A 119 -11.00 15.14 -12.86
N LYS A 120 -9.96 14.35 -12.55
CA LYS A 120 -8.60 14.88 -12.41
C LYS A 120 -8.08 15.37 -13.76
N LYS A 121 -8.20 14.57 -14.83
CA LYS A 121 -7.75 14.97 -16.16
C LYS A 121 -8.51 16.19 -16.69
N LEU A 122 -9.82 16.26 -16.48
CA LEU A 122 -10.61 17.46 -16.78
C LEU A 122 -10.09 18.70 -16.03
N ARG A 123 -9.65 18.55 -14.78
CA ARG A 123 -9.01 19.65 -14.04
C ARG A 123 -7.68 20.05 -14.67
N ASP A 124 -6.84 19.07 -15.01
CA ASP A 124 -5.54 19.31 -15.64
C ASP A 124 -5.69 20.03 -17.00
N HIS A 125 -6.80 19.79 -17.73
CA HIS A 125 -7.16 20.46 -18.98
C HIS A 125 -8.00 21.75 -18.80
N GLY A 126 -8.14 22.28 -17.59
CA GLY A 126 -8.83 23.57 -17.36
C GLY A 126 -10.36 23.53 -17.49
N ALA A 127 -11.00 22.35 -17.40
CA ALA A 127 -12.45 22.23 -17.53
C ALA A 127 -13.21 22.97 -16.41
N ASP A 128 -14.31 23.60 -16.80
CA ASP A 128 -15.26 24.30 -15.93
C ASP A 128 -15.83 23.37 -14.82
N PRO A 129 -16.13 23.89 -13.61
CA PRO A 129 -16.73 23.10 -12.53
C PRO A 129 -18.02 22.35 -12.92
N SER A 130 -18.86 22.90 -13.79
CA SER A 130 -20.11 22.26 -14.25
C SER A 130 -19.84 20.95 -15.00
N LYS A 131 -18.82 20.92 -15.87
CA LYS A 131 -18.37 19.72 -16.59
C LYS A 131 -17.90 18.64 -15.62
N LYS A 132 -17.19 19.03 -14.55
CA LYS A 132 -16.77 18.09 -13.50
C LYS A 132 -17.97 17.54 -12.73
N GLU A 133 -18.97 18.37 -12.45
CA GLU A 133 -20.19 17.95 -11.76
C GLU A 133 -20.98 16.93 -12.58
N ALA A 134 -21.11 17.16 -13.89
CA ALA A 134 -21.81 16.25 -14.81
C ALA A 134 -21.19 14.84 -14.88
N THR A 135 -19.91 14.68 -14.52
CA THR A 135 -19.26 13.36 -14.47
C THR A 135 -19.56 12.55 -13.20
N LYS A 136 -20.25 13.13 -12.22
CA LYS A 136 -20.65 12.42 -11.00
C LYS A 136 -21.79 11.47 -11.33
N ILE A 137 -21.53 10.18 -11.15
CA ILE A 137 -22.51 9.11 -11.33
C ILE A 137 -22.81 8.50 -9.94
N PRO A 138 -23.93 8.89 -9.30
CA PRO A 138 -24.23 8.49 -7.93
C PRO A 138 -24.32 6.98 -7.73
N HIS A 139 -25.02 6.25 -8.60
CA HIS A 139 -25.22 4.81 -8.42
C HIS A 139 -23.88 4.02 -8.39
N ILE A 140 -22.95 4.28 -9.33
CA ILE A 140 -21.60 3.65 -9.33
C ILE A 140 -20.84 4.01 -8.05
N THR A 141 -20.96 5.25 -7.59
CA THR A 141 -20.29 5.70 -6.36
C THR A 141 -20.86 5.01 -5.13
N THR A 142 -22.19 4.91 -5.04
CA THR A 142 -22.90 4.23 -3.95
C THR A 142 -22.55 2.74 -3.90
N GLU A 143 -22.56 2.04 -5.03
CA GLU A 143 -22.18 0.63 -5.10
C GLU A 143 -20.70 0.41 -4.74
N SER A 144 -19.81 1.26 -5.25
CA SER A 144 -18.39 1.25 -4.90
C SER A 144 -18.19 1.41 -3.38
N ASN A 145 -18.90 2.36 -2.77
CA ASN A 145 -18.84 2.60 -1.33
C ASN A 145 -19.39 1.41 -0.53
N ALA A 146 -20.49 0.80 -0.98
CA ALA A 146 -21.07 -0.39 -0.33
C ALA A 146 -20.11 -1.58 -0.38
N ILE A 147 -19.46 -1.84 -1.52
CA ILE A 147 -18.45 -2.90 -1.67
C ILE A 147 -17.26 -2.63 -0.73
N GLN A 148 -16.78 -1.39 -0.67
CA GLN A 148 -15.67 -1.03 0.21
C GLN A 148 -16.06 -1.14 1.69
N ALA A 149 -17.27 -0.74 2.07
CA ALA A 149 -17.77 -0.85 3.44
C ALA A 149 -17.91 -2.32 3.87
N ARG A 150 -18.49 -3.19 3.02
CA ARG A 150 -18.57 -4.64 3.29
C ARG A 150 -17.19 -5.28 3.46
N ARG A 151 -16.23 -4.91 2.61
CA ARG A 151 -14.84 -5.38 2.74
C ARG A 151 -14.19 -4.94 4.06
N LEU A 152 -14.53 -3.75 4.56
CA LEU A 152 -14.03 -3.30 5.86
C LEU A 152 -14.60 -4.12 7.01
N VAL A 153 -15.89 -4.48 6.95
CA VAL A 153 -16.52 -5.36 7.96
C VAL A 153 -15.92 -6.76 7.93
N LEU A 154 -15.71 -7.33 6.74
CA LEU A 154 -15.03 -8.63 6.63
C LEU A 154 -13.58 -8.58 7.18
N ASP A 155 -12.84 -7.50 6.89
CA ASP A 155 -11.50 -7.25 7.46
C ASP A 155 -11.55 -7.09 9.02
N GLU A 156 -12.69 -6.72 9.61
CA GLU A 156 -12.90 -6.67 11.07
C GLU A 156 -13.10 -8.07 11.66
N ASP A 157 -13.99 -8.86 11.05
CA ASP A 157 -14.42 -10.15 11.57
C ASP A 157 -13.36 -11.24 11.40
N GLU A 158 -12.68 -11.29 10.23
CA GLU A 158 -11.67 -12.32 9.93
C GLU A 158 -10.34 -12.07 10.65
N GLY A 159 -10.12 -10.85 11.14
CA GLY A 159 -8.80 -10.40 11.57
C GLY A 159 -7.79 -10.38 10.41
N VAL A 160 -6.53 -10.09 10.71
CA VAL A 160 -5.47 -10.18 9.69
C VAL A 160 -4.26 -10.92 10.25
N ASN A 161 -3.95 -12.08 9.67
CA ASN A 161 -2.71 -12.80 9.94
C ASN A 161 -1.57 -12.09 9.21
N TRP A 162 -0.63 -11.52 9.96
CA TRP A 162 0.55 -10.91 9.38
C TRP A 162 1.59 -11.97 9.01
N PRO A 163 2.30 -11.81 7.88
CA PRO A 163 3.42 -12.68 7.58
C PRO A 163 4.46 -12.64 8.70
N GLU A 164 5.06 -13.78 9.04
CA GLU A 164 6.09 -13.89 10.08
C GLU A 164 7.20 -12.84 9.93
N HIS A 165 7.59 -12.55 8.68
CA HIS A 165 8.58 -11.52 8.32
C HIS A 165 8.27 -10.12 8.89
N PHE A 166 6.99 -9.82 9.09
CA PHE A 166 6.50 -8.51 9.56
C PHE A 166 5.94 -8.55 10.99
N LEU A 167 6.16 -9.62 11.74
CA LEU A 167 5.87 -9.63 13.18
C LEU A 167 6.77 -8.63 13.93
N LEU A 168 6.33 -8.24 15.12
CA LEU A 168 6.98 -7.17 15.90
C LEU A 168 8.47 -7.47 16.16
N GLU A 169 8.77 -8.64 16.70
CA GLU A 169 10.13 -9.02 17.10
C GLU A 169 11.10 -9.08 15.89
N PRO A 170 10.77 -9.76 14.77
CA PRO A 170 11.61 -9.75 13.58
C PRO A 170 11.92 -8.35 13.03
N VAL A 171 10.92 -7.45 12.97
CA VAL A 171 11.13 -6.07 12.49
C VAL A 171 12.05 -5.32 13.45
N GLN A 172 11.87 -5.46 14.77
CA GLN A 172 12.74 -4.83 15.76
C GLN A 172 14.18 -5.33 15.68
N GLU A 173 14.39 -6.63 15.45
CA GLU A 173 15.73 -7.19 15.27
C GLU A 173 16.45 -6.63 14.05
N ARG A 174 15.75 -6.49 12.92
CA ARG A 174 16.33 -5.90 11.71
C ARG A 174 16.70 -4.44 11.91
N LEU A 175 15.82 -3.65 12.52
CA LEU A 175 16.10 -2.24 12.83
C LEU A 175 17.28 -2.06 13.78
N LYS A 176 17.48 -2.97 14.75
CA LYS A 176 18.66 -2.94 15.64
C LYS A 176 19.98 -3.20 14.91
N LYS A 177 19.94 -3.90 13.78
CA LYS A 177 21.12 -4.26 12.97
C LYS A 177 21.44 -3.24 11.87
N CYS A 178 20.57 -2.24 11.65
CA CYS A 178 20.82 -1.21 10.65
C CYS A 178 22.07 -0.38 11.00
N ASP A 179 22.94 -0.20 10.01
CA ASP A 179 24.11 0.66 10.09
C ASP A 179 23.88 1.92 9.24
N PHE A 180 23.80 3.07 9.89
CA PHE A 180 23.54 4.35 9.22
C PHE A 180 24.72 4.87 8.38
N SER A 181 25.91 4.28 8.52
CA SER A 181 27.05 4.58 7.66
C SER A 181 26.90 3.95 6.26
N LEU A 182 26.10 2.88 6.14
CA LEU A 182 25.85 2.18 4.89
C LEU A 182 24.60 2.71 4.19
N SER A 183 24.52 2.48 2.88
CA SER A 183 23.33 2.84 2.10
C SER A 183 22.19 1.85 2.40
N PRO A 184 20.96 2.32 2.66
CA PRO A 184 19.83 1.45 2.99
C PRO A 184 19.44 0.55 1.82
N SER A 185 19.07 -0.69 2.16
CA SER A 185 18.43 -1.63 1.25
C SER A 185 16.94 -1.33 1.09
N LYS A 186 16.29 -2.05 0.17
CA LYS A 186 14.84 -1.98 0.00
C LYS A 186 14.07 -2.58 1.18
N GLU A 187 14.67 -3.53 1.90
CA GLU A 187 14.06 -4.10 3.11
C GLU A 187 14.15 -3.09 4.26
N ASP A 188 15.28 -2.39 4.41
CA ASP A 188 15.43 -1.32 5.41
C ASP A 188 14.38 -0.22 5.22
N LEU A 189 14.10 0.17 3.96
CA LEU A 189 13.02 1.09 3.64
C LEU A 189 11.66 0.56 4.14
N VAL A 190 11.36 -0.73 3.93
CA VAL A 190 10.10 -1.34 4.38
C VAL A 190 10.02 -1.37 5.91
N ASP A 191 11.11 -1.71 6.59
CA ASP A 191 11.15 -1.74 8.06
C ASP A 191 10.99 -0.34 8.67
N VAL A 192 11.65 0.68 8.10
CA VAL A 192 11.46 2.08 8.51
C VAL A 192 10.02 2.53 8.24
N MET A 193 9.40 2.09 7.14
CA MET A 193 7.99 2.37 6.87
C MET A 193 7.04 1.75 7.91
N ILE A 194 7.32 0.52 8.38
CA ILE A 194 6.58 -0.13 9.47
C ILE A 194 6.81 0.66 10.76
N MET A 195 8.06 0.90 11.13
CA MET A 195 8.44 1.58 12.37
C MET A 195 7.76 2.96 12.49
N LEU A 196 7.75 3.73 11.40
CA LEU A 196 7.10 5.03 11.34
C LEU A 196 5.62 4.98 10.97
N SER A 197 5.03 3.83 10.68
CA SER A 197 3.62 3.71 10.25
C SER A 197 3.25 4.65 9.09
N MET A 198 4.14 4.80 8.11
CA MET A 198 4.01 5.79 7.04
C MET A 198 3.60 5.19 5.69
N ARG A 199 3.04 6.01 4.80
CA ARG A 199 2.78 5.60 3.41
C ARG A 199 4.03 5.83 2.58
N PRO A 200 4.21 5.11 1.46
CA PRO A 200 5.26 5.42 0.49
C PRO A 200 5.30 6.90 0.07
N ALA A 201 4.14 7.51 -0.09
CA ALA A 201 4.03 8.91 -0.51
C ALA A 201 4.49 9.90 0.55
N ASP A 202 4.51 9.49 1.82
CA ASP A 202 4.91 10.35 2.94
C ASP A 202 6.44 10.41 3.08
N VAL A 203 7.17 9.38 2.65
CA VAL A 203 8.61 9.18 2.95
C VAL A 203 9.47 10.41 2.62
N ALA A 204 9.29 10.99 1.43
CA ALA A 204 10.10 12.12 0.97
C ALA A 204 9.75 13.45 1.67
N GLY A 205 8.51 13.61 2.14
CA GLY A 205 8.02 14.88 2.69
C GLY A 205 7.89 14.90 4.21
N LEU A 206 7.87 13.74 4.86
CA LEU A 206 7.67 13.64 6.29
C LEU A 206 8.83 14.30 7.06
N SER A 207 8.52 15.10 8.06
CA SER A 207 9.49 15.59 9.05
C SER A 207 9.11 15.10 10.44
N ILE A 208 10.10 14.99 11.34
CA ILE A 208 9.91 14.69 12.76
C ILE A 208 10.70 15.73 13.53
N ASP A 209 10.00 16.59 14.26
CA ASP A 209 10.60 17.74 14.91
C ASP A 209 10.11 17.85 16.35
N LYS A 210 11.01 18.33 17.21
CA LYS A 210 10.68 18.68 18.59
C LYS A 210 10.03 20.06 18.56
N TYR A 211 8.88 20.19 19.20
CA TYR A 211 8.22 21.47 19.39
C TYR A 211 8.23 21.78 20.88
N GLU A 212 8.65 22.99 21.21
CA GLU A 212 8.52 23.55 22.56
C GLU A 212 7.20 24.31 22.62
N ALA A 213 6.58 24.34 23.80
CA ALA A 213 5.27 24.96 23.96
C ALA A 213 5.36 26.46 23.59
N SER A 214 4.67 26.84 22.52
CA SER A 214 4.31 28.23 22.20
C SER A 214 2.83 28.44 22.53
N ASP A 215 2.35 29.68 22.49
CA ASP A 215 0.94 30.04 22.70
C ASP A 215 0.00 29.56 21.56
N GLU A 216 0.45 28.61 20.73
CA GLU A 216 -0.30 28.10 19.57
C GLU A 216 -1.34 27.04 19.96
N ILE A 217 -2.58 27.26 19.52
CA ILE A 217 -3.80 26.53 19.93
C ILE A 217 -3.82 25.07 19.46
N TRP A 218 -3.05 24.69 18.44
CA TRP A 218 -3.05 23.32 17.88
C TRP A 218 -2.14 22.34 18.63
N TYR A 219 -1.42 22.81 19.65
CA TYR A 219 -0.45 22.04 20.45
C TYR A 219 -1.13 21.35 21.65
N ASP A 220 -0.90 20.04 21.83
CA ASP A 220 -1.23 19.33 23.08
C ASP A 220 0.05 19.22 23.91
N PRO A 221 0.14 19.86 25.09
CA PRO A 221 1.33 19.86 25.94
C PRO A 221 1.75 18.47 26.43
N LYS A 222 0.93 17.45 26.24
CA LYS A 222 1.28 16.04 26.50
C LYS A 222 2.27 15.47 25.48
N PHE A 223 2.52 16.14 24.36
CA PHE A 223 3.45 15.71 23.32
C PHE A 223 4.52 16.77 23.05
N SER A 224 5.77 16.34 22.98
CA SER A 224 6.93 17.21 22.68
C SER A 224 7.50 17.02 21.28
N TRP A 225 6.99 16.06 20.51
CA TRP A 225 7.44 15.72 19.16
C TRP A 225 6.27 15.59 18.20
N TYR A 226 6.42 16.16 17.01
CA TYR A 226 5.36 16.22 16.00
C TYR A 226 5.89 15.83 14.61
N CYS A 227 4.96 15.39 13.75
CA CYS A 227 5.19 15.14 12.34
C CYS A 227 4.49 16.16 11.45
N THR A 228 5.18 16.61 10.42
CA THR A 228 4.61 17.42 9.32
C THR A 228 4.85 16.76 7.96
N GLY A 229 4.35 17.35 6.87
CA GLY A 229 4.70 16.96 5.50
C GLY A 229 4.13 15.61 5.00
N TYR A 230 3.14 15.06 5.69
CA TYR A 230 2.39 13.88 5.25
C TYR A 230 1.47 14.21 4.05
N SER A 231 1.24 13.24 3.16
CA SER A 231 0.60 13.48 1.85
C SER A 231 -0.91 13.74 1.88
N LYS A 232 -1.59 13.48 3.00
CA LYS A 232 -3.03 13.74 3.13
C LYS A 232 -3.27 15.14 3.71
N THR A 233 -3.02 16.16 2.93
CA THR A 233 -3.54 17.51 3.19
C THR A 233 -4.80 17.70 2.37
N LYS A 234 -5.91 18.13 2.98
CA LYS A 234 -7.02 18.69 2.22
C LYS A 234 -6.59 20.09 1.81
N GLU A 235 -6.88 20.51 0.58
CA GLU A 235 -6.63 21.87 0.08
C GLU A 235 -7.21 22.94 1.04
N GLU A 236 -8.28 22.61 1.78
CA GLU A 236 -8.95 23.48 2.77
C GLU A 236 -8.11 23.82 4.02
N THR A 237 -7.08 23.05 4.39
CA THR A 237 -6.35 23.26 5.67
C THR A 237 -4.94 23.82 5.51
N GLY A 238 -4.52 24.21 4.31
CA GLY A 238 -3.14 24.67 4.09
C GLY A 238 -2.09 23.61 4.47
N ALA A 239 -0.83 24.01 4.63
CA ALA A 239 0.27 23.13 5.00
C ALA A 239 -0.12 22.18 6.15
N GLY A 240 0.15 20.88 5.98
CA GLY A 240 -0.42 19.85 6.85
C GLY A 240 -0.13 20.12 8.31
N GLU A 241 -1.19 20.46 9.06
CA GLU A 241 -1.16 20.71 10.51
C GLU A 241 -0.25 19.69 11.19
N PRO A 242 0.68 20.13 12.06
CA PRO A 242 1.55 19.20 12.77
C PRO A 242 0.72 18.21 13.58
N ARG A 243 1.14 16.95 13.59
CA ARG A 243 0.45 15.88 14.31
C ARG A 243 1.36 15.26 15.35
N PRO A 244 0.85 14.91 16.55
CA PRO A 244 1.66 14.24 17.55
C PRO A 244 2.37 13.02 16.98
N PHE A 245 3.67 12.92 17.25
CA PHE A 245 4.49 11.83 16.78
C PHE A 245 4.36 10.60 17.69
N LEU A 246 4.06 9.45 17.09
CA LEU A 246 4.11 8.15 17.76
C LEU A 246 4.59 7.09 16.77
N SER A 247 5.57 6.29 17.17
CA SER A 247 6.19 5.27 16.33
C SER A 247 6.55 4.03 17.14
N MET A 248 7.01 2.99 16.45
CA MET A 248 7.55 1.79 17.10
C MET A 248 8.89 2.05 17.79
N GLU A 249 9.73 2.94 17.24
CA GLU A 249 10.92 3.44 17.94
C GLU A 249 10.48 4.48 18.97
N LYS A 250 10.85 4.25 20.23
CA LYS A 250 10.45 5.11 21.36
C LYS A 250 11.31 6.35 21.45
N ASP A 251 12.56 6.26 21.01
CA ASP A 251 13.44 7.41 20.95
C ASP A 251 13.15 8.22 19.66
N PRO A 252 12.54 9.41 19.79
CA PRO A 252 12.20 10.21 18.62
C PRO A 252 13.42 10.74 17.86
N ILE A 253 14.57 10.87 18.54
CA ILE A 253 15.83 11.28 17.90
C ILE A 253 16.28 10.16 16.96
N ARG A 254 16.38 8.94 17.47
CA ARG A 254 16.72 7.77 16.65
C ARG A 254 15.71 7.52 15.53
N ALA A 255 14.41 7.71 15.78
CA ALA A 255 13.40 7.60 14.74
C ALA A 255 13.59 8.65 13.62
N LYS A 256 14.00 9.87 13.98
CA LYS A 256 14.36 10.93 13.03
C LYS A 256 15.62 10.55 12.24
N GLU A 257 16.62 9.95 12.86
CA GLU A 257 17.83 9.47 12.17
C GLU A 257 17.50 8.42 11.10
N PHE A 258 16.67 7.42 11.43
CA PHE A 258 16.18 6.45 10.45
C PHE A 258 15.47 7.11 9.27
N LEU A 259 14.62 8.11 9.53
CA LEU A 259 13.92 8.85 8.49
C LEU A 259 14.90 9.59 7.56
N ILE A 260 15.85 10.33 8.15
CA ILE A 260 16.87 11.08 7.41
C ILE A 260 17.75 10.12 6.59
N TRP A 261 18.13 8.98 7.16
CA TRP A 261 18.93 7.95 6.49
C TRP A 261 18.24 7.44 5.21
N ILE A 262 16.94 7.11 5.30
CA ILE A 262 16.14 6.74 4.12
C ILE A 262 16.00 7.91 3.14
N GLN A 263 15.74 9.13 3.62
CA GLN A 263 15.54 10.30 2.77
C GLN A 263 16.78 10.66 1.96
N LYS A 264 17.97 10.59 2.57
CA LYS A 264 19.26 10.80 1.89
C LYS A 264 19.51 9.80 0.76
N ALA A 265 18.98 8.58 0.87
CA ALA A 265 19.11 7.55 -0.16
C ALA A 265 18.06 7.67 -1.30
N ILE A 266 17.06 8.55 -1.19
CA ILE A 266 16.02 8.71 -2.21
C ILE A 266 16.58 9.03 -3.60
N PRO A 267 17.50 10.00 -3.77
CA PRO A 267 18.05 10.35 -5.09
C PRO A 267 18.63 9.16 -5.85
N GLU A 268 19.33 8.27 -5.17
CA GLU A 268 20.14 7.23 -5.79
C GLU A 268 19.50 5.84 -5.71
N LYS A 269 18.98 5.46 -4.54
CA LYS A 269 18.45 4.10 -4.29
C LYS A 269 16.94 4.02 -4.47
N PHE A 270 16.22 5.08 -4.13
CA PHE A 270 14.76 5.09 -4.16
C PHE A 270 14.17 6.22 -5.03
N PRO A 271 14.63 6.42 -6.28
CA PRO A 271 14.16 7.54 -7.11
C PRO A 271 12.65 7.46 -7.40
N PHE A 272 12.05 6.27 -7.28
CA PHE A 272 10.61 6.04 -7.40
C PHE A 272 9.78 6.70 -6.28
N LEU A 273 10.41 7.10 -5.17
CA LEU A 273 9.78 7.86 -4.08
C LEU A 273 9.64 9.36 -4.38
N ARG A 274 10.30 9.86 -5.43
CA ARG A 274 10.13 11.25 -5.88
C ARG A 274 8.73 11.44 -6.47
N LYS A 275 8.07 12.53 -6.09
CA LYS A 275 6.79 12.93 -6.69
C LYS A 275 7.03 13.34 -8.14
N ASN A 276 6.18 12.85 -9.05
CA ASN A 276 6.18 13.31 -10.44
C ASN A 276 5.56 14.72 -10.55
N LYS A 277 5.52 15.28 -11.78
CA LYS A 277 4.87 16.58 -12.07
C LYS A 277 3.44 16.69 -11.52
N SER A 278 2.73 15.57 -11.40
CA SER A 278 1.37 15.49 -10.89
C SER A 278 1.27 15.23 -9.38
N GLY A 279 2.39 15.32 -8.64
CA GLY A 279 2.45 15.11 -7.19
C GLY A 279 2.38 13.64 -6.74
N ILE A 280 2.45 12.67 -7.65
CA ILE A 280 2.24 11.24 -7.37
C ILE A 280 3.58 10.51 -7.23
N VAL A 281 3.69 9.68 -6.20
CA VAL A 281 4.81 8.76 -5.96
C VAL A 281 4.58 7.41 -6.65
N ASN A 282 5.61 6.84 -7.29
CA ASN A 282 5.52 5.52 -7.90
C ASN A 282 5.72 4.43 -6.84
N VAL A 283 4.60 3.90 -6.34
CA VAL A 283 4.59 2.86 -5.29
C VAL A 283 4.84 1.43 -5.80
N ASN A 284 4.92 1.23 -7.12
CA ASN A 284 5.04 -0.10 -7.71
C ASN A 284 6.27 -0.89 -7.23
N PRO A 285 7.47 -0.29 -7.11
CA PRO A 285 8.63 -1.01 -6.61
C PRO A 285 8.44 -1.54 -5.19
N ILE A 286 7.79 -0.78 -4.31
CA ILE A 286 7.47 -1.22 -2.94
C ILE A 286 6.42 -2.34 -2.98
N ASN A 287 5.35 -2.16 -3.74
CA ASN A 287 4.31 -3.18 -3.85
C ASN A 287 4.84 -4.51 -4.39
N LEU A 288 5.87 -4.50 -5.25
CA LEU A 288 6.52 -5.72 -5.74
C LEU A 288 7.25 -6.49 -4.64
N ILE A 289 7.90 -5.78 -3.70
CA ILE A 289 8.54 -6.40 -2.54
C ILE A 289 7.48 -7.02 -1.63
N LEU A 290 6.47 -6.22 -1.29
CA LEU A 290 5.38 -6.61 -0.40
C LEU A 290 4.55 -7.78 -0.95
N ALA A 291 4.41 -7.87 -2.27
CA ALA A 291 3.72 -8.97 -2.94
C ALA A 291 4.37 -10.34 -2.67
N LYS A 292 5.70 -10.40 -2.45
CA LYS A 292 6.39 -11.66 -2.07
C LYS A 292 5.88 -12.22 -0.74
N HIS A 293 5.39 -11.34 0.12
CA HIS A 293 4.83 -11.66 1.43
C HIS A 293 3.29 -11.61 1.44
N GLY A 294 2.65 -11.47 0.27
CA GLY A 294 1.18 -11.44 0.18
C GLY A 294 0.51 -10.20 0.78
N ILE A 295 1.24 -9.10 1.02
CA ILE A 295 0.67 -7.88 1.61
C ILE A 295 0.78 -6.67 0.67
N THR A 296 0.05 -5.61 1.02
CA THR A 296 0.05 -4.32 0.32
C THR A 296 0.64 -3.23 1.19
N SER A 297 1.04 -2.10 0.60
CA SER A 297 1.49 -0.92 1.36
C SER A 297 0.45 -0.39 2.34
N LYS A 298 -0.85 -0.54 2.03
CA LYS A 298 -1.94 -0.24 2.97
C LYS A 298 -1.87 -1.15 4.20
N LYS A 299 -1.70 -2.46 4.00
CA LYS A 299 -1.56 -3.45 5.09
C LYS A 299 -0.28 -3.21 5.90
N LEU A 300 0.84 -2.92 5.24
CA LEU A 300 2.12 -2.57 5.87
C LEU A 300 1.99 -1.43 6.89
N ARG A 301 1.28 -0.37 6.51
CA ARG A 301 1.02 0.77 7.41
C ARG A 301 0.20 0.37 8.65
N LYS A 302 -0.75 -0.55 8.49
CA LYS A 302 -1.56 -1.07 9.61
C LYS A 302 -0.71 -1.89 10.58
N ILE A 303 0.19 -2.72 10.05
CA ILE A 303 1.16 -3.49 10.84
C ILE A 303 1.97 -2.55 11.72
N GLY A 304 2.56 -1.52 11.11
CA GLY A 304 3.32 -0.50 11.84
C GLY A 304 2.55 0.15 12.97
N ALA A 305 1.30 0.54 12.72
CA ALA A 305 0.47 1.22 13.70
C ALA A 305 0.12 0.32 14.89
N ASP A 306 -0.05 -0.98 14.65
CA ASP A 306 -0.28 -1.93 15.73
C ASP A 306 0.96 -2.21 16.55
N HIS A 307 2.10 -2.40 15.89
CA HIS A 307 3.39 -2.56 16.55
C HIS A 307 3.70 -1.38 17.46
N ALA A 308 3.53 -0.16 16.95
CA ALA A 308 3.64 1.05 17.77
C ALA A 308 2.68 0.99 18.97
N SER A 309 1.40 0.65 18.76
CA SER A 309 0.45 0.52 19.86
C SER A 309 0.86 -0.52 20.91
N ARG A 310 1.47 -1.64 20.53
CA ARG A 310 1.94 -2.67 21.47
C ARG A 310 3.14 -2.20 22.26
N VAL A 311 4.11 -1.59 21.59
CA VAL A 311 5.33 -1.03 22.22
C VAL A 311 4.99 0.05 23.25
N HIS A 312 3.90 0.80 23.03
CA HIS A 312 3.39 1.83 23.94
C HIS A 312 2.34 1.33 24.94
N GLY A 313 2.16 0.02 25.06
CA GLY A 313 1.34 -0.61 26.10
C GLY A 313 -0.16 -0.33 25.95
N GLY A 314 -0.72 -0.50 24.76
CA GLY A 314 -2.17 -0.53 24.56
C GLY A 314 -2.82 -1.68 25.35
N LYS A 315 -3.24 -1.42 26.60
CA LYS A 315 -3.79 -2.42 27.53
C LYS A 315 -5.25 -2.81 27.25
N ASN A 316 -6.01 -1.94 26.60
CA ASN A 316 -7.41 -2.16 26.24
C ASN A 316 -7.68 -1.64 24.82
N ASP A 317 -8.81 -2.04 24.24
CA ASP A 317 -9.12 -1.75 22.84
C ASP A 317 -9.21 -0.26 22.53
N SER A 318 -9.78 0.53 23.44
CA SER A 318 -9.89 1.99 23.28
C SER A 318 -8.52 2.68 23.25
N ARG A 319 -7.61 2.35 24.18
CA ARG A 319 -6.25 2.89 24.18
C ARG A 319 -5.45 2.39 22.98
N ARG A 320 -5.57 1.11 22.63
CA ARG A 320 -4.92 0.52 21.45
C ARG A 320 -5.34 1.27 20.17
N GLN A 321 -6.63 1.52 20.03
CA GLN A 321 -7.18 2.25 18.90
C GLN A 321 -6.69 3.70 18.87
N ARG A 322 -6.65 4.40 20.02
CA ARG A 322 -6.08 5.75 20.11
C ARG A 322 -4.62 5.77 19.65
N LEU A 323 -3.79 4.84 20.13
CA LEU A 323 -2.38 4.75 19.76
C LEU A 323 -2.19 4.45 18.27
N ARG A 324 -2.98 3.52 17.69
CA ARG A 324 -2.97 3.25 16.24
C ARG A 324 -3.32 4.50 15.42
N LYS A 325 -4.32 5.28 15.85
CA LYS A 325 -4.71 6.55 15.20
C LYS A 325 -3.58 7.58 15.23
N LEU A 326 -2.91 7.72 16.37
CA LEU A 326 -1.74 8.59 16.54
C LEU A 326 -0.57 8.15 15.63
N ALA A 327 -0.21 6.87 15.64
CA ALA A 327 0.83 6.32 14.75
C ALA A 327 0.52 6.56 13.26
N CYS A 328 -0.75 6.40 12.89
CA CYS A 328 -1.25 6.66 11.55
C CYS A 328 -1.44 8.16 11.25
N ARG A 329 -1.17 9.06 12.20
CA ARG A 329 -1.31 10.51 12.03
C ARG A 329 -2.70 10.88 11.49
N GLN A 330 -3.74 10.26 12.04
CA GLN A 330 -5.13 10.51 11.66
C GLN A 330 -5.72 11.69 12.42
N VAL A 331 -6.79 12.30 11.89
CA VAL A 331 -7.49 13.39 12.58
C VAL A 331 -8.32 12.74 13.67
N VAL A 332 -8.15 13.18 14.92
CA VAL A 332 -8.94 12.67 16.04
C VAL A 332 -10.39 13.16 15.88
N GLY A 333 -11.38 12.28 16.04
CA GLY A 333 -12.81 12.64 15.99
C GLY A 333 -13.55 12.36 14.67
N ARG A 334 -12.91 11.76 13.66
CA ARG A 334 -13.63 11.18 12.50
C ARG A 334 -13.85 9.67 12.69
N ASP A 335 -15.05 9.21 12.33
CA ASP A 335 -15.37 7.78 12.20
C ASP A 335 -14.52 7.20 11.06
N GLU A 336 -13.55 6.36 11.41
CA GLU A 336 -12.46 6.03 10.49
C GLU A 336 -12.07 4.56 10.48
N SER A 337 -11.60 4.15 9.30
CA SER A 337 -11.08 2.82 8.94
C SER A 337 -10.13 2.16 9.96
N VAL A 338 -9.45 2.90 10.83
CA VAL A 338 -8.57 2.33 11.88
C VAL A 338 -9.32 1.58 12.97
N GLN A 339 -10.59 1.94 13.17
CA GLN A 339 -11.48 1.21 14.06
C GLN A 339 -11.87 -0.14 13.46
N ARG A 340 -11.95 -0.19 12.13
CA ARG A 340 -12.38 -1.35 11.35
C ARG A 340 -11.28 -2.32 10.95
N TYR A 341 -10.27 -2.45 11.79
CA TYR A 341 -9.15 -3.35 11.55
C TYR A 341 -9.16 -4.35 12.68
N GLY A 342 -9.68 -5.54 12.37
CA GLY A 342 -10.01 -6.62 13.29
C GLY A 342 -8.92 -6.98 14.30
N ILE A 343 -9.25 -7.95 15.13
CA ILE A 343 -8.31 -8.50 16.10
C ILE A 343 -7.10 -9.06 15.34
N MET A 344 -5.90 -8.69 15.78
CA MET A 344 -4.66 -9.18 15.17
C MET A 344 -4.25 -10.47 15.87
N ASN A 345 -4.15 -11.55 15.11
CA ASN A 345 -3.75 -12.86 15.59
C ASN A 345 -2.22 -13.00 15.55
N ASP A 346 -1.52 -12.11 16.23
CA ASP A 346 -0.09 -12.33 16.46
C ASP A 346 0.10 -13.15 17.74
N PRO A 347 1.15 -14.01 17.80
CA PRO A 347 1.53 -14.64 19.05
C PRO A 347 1.73 -13.60 20.15
N PRO A 348 1.37 -13.90 21.41
CA PRO A 348 1.57 -12.97 22.52
C PRO A 348 3.05 -12.58 22.62
N CYS A 349 3.35 -11.27 22.53
CA CYS A 349 4.71 -10.78 22.74
C CYS A 349 5.16 -11.12 24.16
N ASN A 350 6.35 -11.70 24.31
CA ASN A 350 6.99 -11.95 25.62
C ASN A 350 7.39 -10.65 26.37
N CYS A 351 7.07 -9.49 25.79
CA CYS A 351 7.21 -8.15 26.35
C CYS A 351 6.67 -7.99 27.80
N SER A 352 5.78 -8.88 28.25
CA SER A 352 5.14 -8.85 29.59
C SER A 352 5.97 -9.47 30.72
N LYS A 353 7.05 -10.22 30.44
CA LYS A 353 7.81 -10.91 31.50
C LYS A 353 8.56 -9.96 32.44
N GLY A 354 8.83 -8.73 32.02
CA GLY A 354 9.44 -7.68 32.87
C GLY A 354 8.48 -7.08 33.90
N SER A 355 7.17 -7.05 33.63
CA SER A 355 6.19 -6.48 34.56
C SER A 355 5.61 -7.49 35.56
N GLN A 356 5.68 -8.79 35.27
CA GLN A 356 5.23 -9.82 36.22
C GLN A 356 6.20 -10.01 37.41
N LYS A 357 7.51 -9.81 37.21
CA LYS A 357 8.49 -9.86 38.33
C LYS A 357 8.25 -8.77 39.38
N ASN A 358 7.70 -7.62 39.00
CA ASN A 358 7.36 -6.55 39.95
C ASN A 358 6.02 -6.77 40.67
N GLN A 359 5.12 -7.60 40.15
CA GLN A 359 3.89 -7.96 40.87
C GLN A 359 4.12 -9.09 41.90
N VAL A 360 5.05 -10.00 41.64
CA VAL A 360 5.43 -11.05 42.61
C VAL A 360 6.18 -10.45 43.81
N LYS A 361 7.07 -9.46 43.57
CA LYS A 361 7.79 -8.76 44.65
C LYS A 361 6.92 -7.87 45.55
N ILE A 362 5.72 -7.50 45.12
CA ILE A 362 4.77 -6.72 45.93
C ILE A 362 3.87 -7.66 46.75
N LYS A 363 3.66 -8.91 46.32
CA LYS A 363 2.93 -9.91 47.11
C LYS A 363 3.76 -10.51 48.25
N GLU A 364 5.07 -10.69 48.09
CA GLU A 364 5.97 -11.17 49.16
C GLU A 364 6.28 -10.11 50.24
N LYS A 365 5.71 -8.89 50.17
CA LYS A 365 5.85 -7.85 51.20
C LYS A 365 4.55 -7.57 51.96
N MET A 366 3.52 -8.37 51.74
CA MET A 366 2.23 -8.27 52.44
C MET A 366 1.78 -9.60 53.06
N ASP A 367 2.72 -10.51 53.32
CA ASP A 367 2.55 -11.67 54.21
C ASP A 367 3.60 -11.60 55.33
#